data_AF-A0A661PVI7-F1
#
_entry.id   AF-A0A661PVI7-F1
#
_cell.length_a   1.000
_cell.length_b   1.000
_cell.length_c   1.000
_cell.angle_alpha   90.00
_cell.angle_beta   90.00
_cell.angle_gamma   90.00
#
_symmetry.space_group_name_H-M   'P 1'
#
loop_
_entity.id
_entity.type
_entity.pdbx_description
1 polymer ?
#
loop_
_entity_poly.entity_id
_entity_poly.type
_entity_poly.pdbx_seq_one_letter_code
_entity_poly.pdbx_strand_id
1 'polypeptide(L)'
;MIPTEQETIEKLALLEHDEESLISWLSDVVLLDGEKAKTNLRLIDEQLQDKRLLAEIFTQVLTTADPDGALNLLERLFDVVAIDQLTTVLTDSTRCQPLLTVLGGSPFLAGILYRRKIYFENLFISGRIDFPRNQTQMLADLGELIPDSADFFALKSGLRSYKAAQILRIGSRDLCGSASLVEVMEE
;
A
#
# COMPACT_ATOMS: atom_id res chain seq x y z
N MET A 1 17.98 -14.46 -6.01
CA MET A 1 17.53 -14.52 -7.42
C MET A 1 16.06 -14.15 -7.41
N ILE A 2 15.55 -13.34 -8.35
CA ILE A 2 14.10 -13.09 -8.43
C ILE A 2 13.48 -14.31 -9.13
N PRO A 3 12.58 -15.07 -8.49
CA PRO A 3 11.96 -16.24 -9.09
C PRO A 3 11.09 -15.86 -10.29
N THR A 4 10.91 -16.80 -11.23
CA THR A 4 10.01 -16.56 -12.37
C THR A 4 8.54 -16.57 -11.93
N GLU A 5 7.63 -15.97 -12.72
CA GLU A 5 6.19 -15.99 -12.42
C GLU A 5 5.66 -17.42 -12.34
N GLN A 6 6.03 -18.29 -13.28
CA GLN A 6 5.63 -19.69 -13.30
C GLN A 6 6.15 -20.46 -12.08
N GLU A 7 7.43 -20.28 -11.73
CA GLU A 7 8.00 -20.87 -10.52
C GLU A 7 7.29 -20.37 -9.26
N THR A 8 6.97 -19.09 -9.20
CA THR A 8 6.24 -18.48 -8.08
C THR A 8 4.87 -19.11 -7.91
N ILE A 9 4.09 -19.25 -8.99
CA ILE A 9 2.76 -19.88 -8.94
C ILE A 9 2.87 -21.32 -8.44
N GLU A 10 3.81 -22.09 -8.99
CA GLU A 10 4.03 -23.50 -8.61
C GLU A 10 4.42 -23.63 -7.13
N LYS A 11 5.25 -22.73 -6.62
CA LYS A 11 5.66 -22.73 -5.21
C LYS A 11 4.55 -22.27 -4.28
N LEU A 12 3.79 -21.24 -4.64
CA LEU A 12 2.67 -20.74 -3.84
C LEU A 12 1.47 -21.72 -3.82
N ALA A 13 1.37 -22.63 -4.78
CA ALA A 13 0.42 -23.74 -4.71
C ALA A 13 0.70 -24.71 -3.53
N LEU A 14 1.91 -24.68 -2.95
CA LEU A 14 2.29 -25.50 -1.80
C LEU A 14 1.83 -24.95 -0.44
N LEU A 15 1.20 -23.76 -0.40
CA LEU A 15 0.79 -23.06 0.83
C LEU A 15 0.00 -23.94 1.83
N GLU A 16 -0.73 -24.94 1.35
CA GLU A 16 -1.58 -25.84 2.16
C GLU A 16 -1.09 -27.30 2.20
N HIS A 17 0.03 -27.61 1.55
CA HIS A 17 0.42 -29.00 1.28
C HIS A 17 1.85 -29.34 1.71
N ASP A 18 2.79 -28.39 1.58
CA ASP A 18 4.20 -28.61 1.90
C ASP A 18 4.84 -27.33 2.44
N GLU A 19 4.56 -27.05 3.72
CA GLU A 19 5.02 -25.83 4.39
C GLU A 19 6.54 -25.78 4.53
N GLU A 20 7.21 -26.90 4.81
CA GLU A 20 8.66 -26.94 5.01
C GLU A 20 9.42 -26.58 3.73
N SER A 21 9.02 -27.17 2.59
CA SER A 21 9.61 -26.83 1.29
C SER A 21 9.36 -25.37 0.90
N LEU A 22 8.17 -24.84 1.20
CA LEU A 22 7.83 -23.46 0.90
C LEU A 22 8.63 -22.48 1.77
N ILE A 23 8.76 -22.74 3.07
CA ILE A 23 9.57 -21.92 4.00
C ILE A 23 11.03 -21.92 3.56
N SER A 24 11.59 -23.08 3.19
CA SER A 24 12.96 -23.17 2.70
C SER A 24 13.16 -22.30 1.45
N TRP A 25 12.25 -22.37 0.47
CA TRP A 25 12.33 -21.58 -0.74
C TRP A 25 12.19 -20.07 -0.47
N LEU A 26 11.25 -19.67 0.40
CA LEU A 26 11.10 -18.27 0.79
C LEU A 26 12.31 -17.73 1.55
N SER A 27 12.98 -18.57 2.35
CA SER A 27 14.20 -18.19 3.09
C SER A 27 15.41 -17.96 2.18
N ASP A 28 15.41 -18.55 0.99
CA ASP A 28 16.46 -18.32 -0.03
C ASP A 28 16.27 -17.00 -0.78
N VAL A 29 15.10 -16.36 -0.63
CA VAL A 29 14.81 -15.05 -1.20
C VAL A 29 15.36 -13.95 -0.29
N VAL A 30 16.11 -13.04 -0.87
CA VAL A 30 16.79 -11.95 -0.15
C VAL A 30 15.76 -11.00 0.47
N LEU A 31 16.01 -10.63 1.73
CA LEU A 31 15.14 -9.75 2.56
C LEU A 31 13.78 -10.36 2.94
N LEU A 32 13.63 -11.68 2.84
CA LEU A 32 12.48 -12.40 3.41
C LEU A 32 12.89 -13.27 4.60
N ASP A 33 12.01 -13.32 5.59
CA ASP A 33 11.97 -14.35 6.62
C ASP A 33 10.94 -15.41 6.18
N GLY A 34 11.40 -16.62 5.88
CA GLY A 34 10.56 -17.63 5.24
C GLY A 34 9.29 -18.00 6.02
N GLU A 35 9.36 -18.05 7.37
CA GLU A 35 8.20 -18.36 8.19
C GLU A 35 7.19 -17.20 8.20
N LYS A 36 7.67 -15.96 8.33
CA LYS A 36 6.81 -14.77 8.30
C LYS A 36 6.19 -14.57 6.93
N ALA A 37 6.99 -14.66 5.87
CA ALA A 37 6.54 -14.54 4.50
C ALA A 37 5.47 -15.59 4.18
N LYS A 38 5.68 -16.86 4.54
CA LYS A 38 4.67 -17.93 4.38
C LYS A 38 3.37 -17.57 5.10
N THR A 39 3.48 -17.11 6.34
CA THR A 39 2.31 -16.76 7.16
C THR A 39 1.50 -15.63 6.53
N ASN A 40 2.17 -14.54 6.12
CA ASN A 40 1.50 -13.41 5.46
C ASN A 40 0.89 -13.81 4.12
N LEU A 41 1.61 -14.58 3.30
CA LEU A 41 1.11 -15.07 2.01
C LEU A 41 -0.14 -15.94 2.16
N ARG A 42 -0.17 -16.83 3.16
CA ARG A 42 -1.36 -17.63 3.47
C ARG A 42 -2.54 -16.75 3.88
N LEU A 43 -2.33 -15.76 4.74
CA LEU A 43 -3.41 -14.87 5.21
C LEU A 43 -3.96 -14.00 4.06
N ILE A 44 -3.10 -13.51 3.18
CA ILE A 44 -3.52 -12.77 1.98
C ILE A 44 -4.29 -13.69 1.02
N ASP A 45 -3.79 -14.91 0.81
CA ASP A 45 -4.44 -15.92 -0.03
C ASP A 45 -5.84 -16.30 0.49
N GLU A 46 -6.01 -16.40 1.81
CA GLU A 46 -7.31 -16.65 2.43
C GLU A 46 -8.37 -15.60 2.04
N GLN A 47 -7.95 -14.34 1.89
CA GLN A 47 -8.82 -13.25 1.44
C GLN A 47 -9.02 -13.27 -0.07
N LEU A 48 -7.95 -13.40 -0.86
CA LEU A 48 -8.00 -13.24 -2.31
C LEU A 48 -8.57 -14.47 -3.03
N GLN A 49 -8.24 -15.67 -2.57
CA GLN A 49 -8.57 -16.95 -3.22
C GLN A 49 -8.16 -16.98 -4.71
N ASP A 50 -7.09 -16.27 -5.07
CA ASP A 50 -6.55 -16.17 -6.43
C ASP A 50 -5.02 -16.30 -6.40
N LYS A 51 -4.56 -17.51 -6.75
CA LYS A 51 -3.12 -17.86 -6.76
C LYS A 51 -2.32 -17.07 -7.77
N ARG A 52 -2.94 -16.66 -8.88
CA ARG A 52 -2.26 -15.89 -9.92
C ARG A 52 -2.03 -14.48 -9.43
N LEU A 53 -3.07 -13.83 -8.89
CA LEU A 53 -2.95 -12.50 -8.29
C LEU A 53 -1.95 -12.52 -7.13
N LEU A 54 -1.98 -13.54 -6.27
CA LEU A 54 -1.02 -13.69 -5.17
C LEU A 54 0.43 -13.77 -5.68
N ALA A 55 0.68 -14.53 -6.76
CA ALA A 55 2.00 -14.61 -7.38
C ALA A 55 2.43 -13.25 -7.98
N GLU A 56 1.53 -12.55 -8.67
CA GLU A 56 1.78 -11.22 -9.22
C GLU A 56 2.12 -10.19 -8.12
N ILE A 57 1.41 -10.23 -6.99
CA ILE A 57 1.69 -9.42 -5.79
C ILE A 57 3.05 -9.79 -5.22
N PHE A 58 3.34 -11.08 -5.05
CA PHE A 58 4.61 -11.53 -4.49
C PHE A 58 5.79 -11.06 -5.34
N THR A 59 5.73 -11.21 -6.67
CA THR A 59 6.78 -10.71 -7.57
C THR A 59 6.98 -9.21 -7.45
N GLN A 60 5.89 -8.42 -7.34
CA GLN A 60 5.98 -6.97 -7.15
C GLN A 60 6.57 -6.59 -5.79
N VAL A 61 6.17 -7.28 -4.72
CA VAL A 61 6.68 -7.09 -3.35
C VAL A 61 8.21 -7.23 -3.29
N LEU A 62 8.79 -8.18 -4.03
CA LEU A 62 10.24 -8.40 -4.05
C LEU A 62 11.04 -7.22 -4.61
N THR A 63 10.39 -6.26 -5.28
CA THR A 63 11.03 -5.05 -5.80
C THR A 63 10.99 -3.87 -4.84
N THR A 64 10.32 -4.03 -3.69
CA THR A 64 10.21 -2.97 -2.67
C THR A 64 11.45 -2.91 -1.77
N ALA A 65 11.60 -1.82 -1.02
CA ALA A 65 12.75 -1.61 -0.14
C ALA A 65 12.79 -2.58 1.06
N ASP A 66 11.62 -3.02 1.54
CA ASP A 66 11.44 -4.02 2.60
C ASP A 66 10.28 -4.96 2.21
N PRO A 67 10.58 -6.04 1.46
CA PRO A 67 9.57 -7.00 1.00
C PRO A 67 8.79 -7.67 2.13
N ASP A 68 9.49 -8.06 3.21
CA ASP A 68 8.89 -8.68 4.40
C ASP A 68 7.93 -7.71 5.10
N GLY A 69 8.38 -6.47 5.29
CA GLY A 69 7.56 -5.39 5.84
C GLY A 69 6.35 -5.08 4.95
N ALA A 70 6.53 -5.06 3.62
CA ALA A 70 5.46 -4.83 2.67
C ALA A 70 4.37 -5.91 2.74
N LEU A 71 4.74 -7.20 2.82
CA LEU A 71 3.77 -8.30 2.96
C LEU A 71 2.97 -8.21 4.26
N ASN A 72 3.66 -8.00 5.38
CA ASN A 72 3.03 -7.87 6.69
C ASN A 72 2.05 -6.67 6.72
N LEU A 73 2.44 -5.55 6.12
CA LEU A 73 1.60 -4.37 6.07
C LEU A 73 0.44 -4.55 5.07
N LEU A 74 0.65 -5.22 3.94
CA LEU A 74 -0.42 -5.53 3.00
C LEU A 74 -1.49 -6.42 3.64
N GLU A 75 -1.07 -7.49 4.30
CA GLU A 75 -1.96 -8.40 5.03
C GLU A 75 -2.86 -7.61 5.99
N ARG A 76 -2.28 -6.76 6.84
CA ARG A 76 -3.02 -5.93 7.79
C ARG A 76 -3.96 -4.92 7.14
N LEU A 77 -3.76 -4.58 5.87
CA LEU A 77 -4.62 -3.63 5.17
C LEU A 77 -5.98 -4.23 4.85
N PHE A 78 -6.08 -5.57 4.73
CA PHE A 78 -7.36 -6.27 4.57
C PHE A 78 -8.30 -6.09 5.77
N ASP A 79 -7.77 -5.80 6.96
CA ASP A 79 -8.58 -5.51 8.16
C ASP A 79 -9.16 -4.08 8.17
N VAL A 80 -8.62 -3.18 7.35
CA VAL A 80 -8.96 -1.74 7.39
C VAL A 80 -9.74 -1.31 6.15
N VAL A 81 -9.41 -1.88 4.99
CA VAL A 81 -9.98 -1.52 3.69
C VAL A 81 -10.95 -2.61 3.25
N ALA A 82 -12.03 -2.23 2.60
CA ALA A 82 -12.97 -3.20 2.05
C ALA A 82 -12.28 -4.05 0.96
N ILE A 83 -12.53 -5.36 0.98
CA ILE A 83 -11.84 -6.31 0.10
C ILE A 83 -11.99 -5.96 -1.39
N ASP A 84 -13.15 -5.49 -1.81
CA ASP A 84 -13.42 -5.07 -3.20
C ASP A 84 -12.54 -3.89 -3.63
N GLN A 85 -12.36 -2.89 -2.76
CA GLN A 85 -11.48 -1.75 -3.02
C GLN A 85 -10.01 -2.17 -3.05
N LEU A 86 -9.59 -3.01 -2.11
CA LEU A 86 -8.20 -3.47 -2.05
C LEU A 86 -7.87 -4.35 -3.26
N THR A 87 -8.73 -5.30 -3.61
CA THR A 87 -8.59 -6.12 -4.82
C THR A 87 -8.58 -5.28 -6.10
N THR A 88 -9.40 -4.22 -6.19
CA THR A 88 -9.36 -3.28 -7.32
C THR A 88 -7.96 -2.66 -7.49
N VAL A 89 -7.32 -2.28 -6.39
CA VAL A 89 -5.95 -1.72 -6.40
C VAL A 89 -4.90 -2.80 -6.69
N LEU A 90 -5.06 -4.01 -6.15
CA LEU A 90 -4.08 -5.09 -6.32
C LEU A 90 -4.07 -5.69 -7.73
N THR A 91 -5.23 -5.73 -8.40
CA THR A 91 -5.36 -6.25 -9.77
C THR A 91 -4.85 -5.29 -10.85
N ASP A 92 -4.74 -4.00 -10.54
CA ASP A 92 -4.11 -3.00 -11.42
C ASP A 92 -2.64 -2.84 -11.04
N SER A 93 -1.74 -3.37 -11.86
CA SER A 93 -0.29 -3.28 -11.59
C SER A 93 0.23 -1.84 -11.48
N THR A 94 -0.44 -0.87 -12.12
CA THR A 94 -0.09 0.56 -12.02
C THR A 94 -0.46 1.16 -10.66
N ARG A 95 -1.27 0.45 -9.87
CA ARG A 95 -1.71 0.84 -8.52
C ARG A 95 -1.11 -0.06 -7.44
N CYS A 96 -1.00 -1.35 -7.72
CA CYS A 96 -0.40 -2.35 -6.84
C CYS A 96 1.05 -1.97 -6.51
N GLN A 97 1.88 -1.69 -7.51
CA GLN A 97 3.28 -1.38 -7.28
C GLN A 97 3.48 -0.12 -6.41
N PRO A 98 2.82 1.04 -6.66
CA PRO A 98 2.87 2.18 -5.75
C PRO A 98 2.39 1.87 -4.32
N LEU A 99 1.31 1.09 -4.17
CA LEU A 99 0.84 0.65 -2.85
C LEU A 99 1.95 -0.11 -2.11
N LEU A 100 2.49 -1.16 -2.73
CA LEU A 100 3.55 -1.99 -2.16
C LEU A 100 4.82 -1.17 -1.86
N THR A 101 5.15 -0.21 -2.73
CA THR A 101 6.28 0.70 -2.54
C THR A 101 6.09 1.58 -1.31
N VAL A 102 4.88 2.09 -1.06
CA VAL A 102 4.56 2.87 0.14
C VAL A 102 4.62 1.98 1.40
N LEU A 103 4.09 0.76 1.33
CA LEU A 103 4.09 -0.17 2.46
C LEU A 103 5.52 -0.60 2.84
N GLY A 104 6.34 -1.02 1.87
CA GLY A 104 7.74 -1.41 2.12
C GLY A 104 8.70 -0.24 2.29
N GLY A 105 8.36 0.96 1.83
CA GLY A 105 9.23 2.14 1.87
C GLY A 105 9.01 3.03 3.10
N SER A 106 7.80 3.05 3.68
CA SER A 106 7.50 3.92 4.81
C SER A 106 6.42 3.37 5.74
N PRO A 107 6.83 2.72 6.86
CA PRO A 107 5.91 2.33 7.93
C PRO A 107 5.11 3.51 8.50
N PHE A 108 5.65 4.73 8.44
CA PHE A 108 4.93 5.94 8.84
C PHE A 108 3.73 6.23 7.93
N LEU A 109 3.91 6.16 6.60
CA LEU A 109 2.82 6.38 5.64
C LEU A 109 1.80 5.24 5.67
N ALA A 110 2.25 3.99 5.77
CA ALA A 110 1.39 2.84 6.04
C ALA A 110 0.56 3.07 7.32
N GLY A 111 1.20 3.60 8.36
CA GLY A 111 0.55 4.04 9.60
C GLY A 111 -0.50 5.14 9.45
N ILE A 112 -0.53 5.89 8.34
CA ILE A 112 -1.63 6.82 8.02
C ILE A 112 -2.77 6.07 7.33
N LEU A 113 -2.47 5.18 6.38
CA LEU A 113 -3.46 4.36 5.67
C LEU A 113 -4.34 3.57 6.65
N TYR A 114 -3.75 2.97 7.70
CA TYR A 114 -4.51 2.20 8.69
C TYR A 114 -5.46 3.02 9.57
N ARG A 115 -5.30 4.34 9.64
CA ARG A 115 -6.09 5.14 10.59
C ARG A 115 -7.55 5.18 10.21
N ARG A 116 -7.82 5.30 8.91
CA ARG A 116 -9.17 5.43 8.34
C ARG A 116 -9.14 5.02 6.88
N LYS A 117 -10.12 4.22 6.46
CA LYS A 117 -10.31 3.82 5.05
C LYS A 117 -10.28 4.97 4.04
N ILE A 118 -10.76 6.16 4.44
CA ILE A 118 -10.80 7.34 3.57
C ILE A 118 -9.42 7.77 3.08
N TYR A 119 -8.34 7.47 3.81
CA TYR A 119 -6.98 7.78 3.35
C TYR A 119 -6.57 6.88 2.19
N PHE A 120 -6.92 5.59 2.25
CA PHE A 120 -6.71 4.65 1.15
C PHE A 120 -7.60 4.99 -0.05
N GLU A 121 -8.90 5.21 0.18
CA GLU A 121 -9.87 5.58 -0.86
C GLU A 121 -9.46 6.86 -1.59
N ASN A 122 -9.04 7.88 -0.86
CA ASN A 122 -8.58 9.13 -1.47
C ASN A 122 -7.30 8.94 -2.28
N LEU A 123 -6.32 8.20 -1.74
CA LEU A 123 -5.01 8.08 -2.37
C LEU A 123 -5.07 7.21 -3.63
N PHE A 124 -5.63 6.01 -3.53
CA PHE A 124 -5.58 5.00 -4.59
C PHE A 124 -6.85 4.90 -5.42
N ILE A 125 -8.03 4.92 -4.79
CA ILE A 125 -9.30 4.77 -5.52
C ILE A 125 -9.66 6.06 -6.27
N SER A 126 -9.50 7.21 -5.62
CA SER A 126 -9.73 8.53 -6.23
C SER A 126 -8.52 9.03 -7.02
N GLY A 127 -7.42 8.27 -7.07
CA GLY A 127 -6.22 8.60 -7.83
C GLY A 127 -5.47 9.85 -7.36
N ARG A 128 -5.62 10.30 -6.10
CA ARG A 128 -4.91 11.52 -5.63
C ARG A 128 -3.40 11.37 -5.66
N ILE A 129 -2.86 10.15 -5.64
CA ILE A 129 -1.42 9.91 -5.78
C ILE A 129 -0.86 10.39 -7.14
N ASP A 130 -1.68 10.45 -8.19
CA ASP A 130 -1.18 10.78 -9.54
C ASP A 130 -0.99 12.28 -9.74
N PHE A 131 -1.65 13.09 -8.92
CA PHE A 131 -1.78 14.52 -9.17
C PHE A 131 -1.04 15.35 -8.12
N PRO A 132 -0.13 16.24 -8.56
CA PRO A 132 0.37 17.29 -7.69
C PRO A 132 -0.77 18.21 -7.26
N ARG A 133 -0.60 18.88 -6.12
CA ARG A 133 -1.53 19.90 -5.64
C ARG A 133 -0.77 21.15 -5.24
N ASN A 134 -1.05 22.24 -5.94
CA ASN A 134 -0.50 23.54 -5.56
C ASN A 134 -1.27 24.14 -4.38
N GLN A 135 -0.69 25.18 -3.77
CA GLN A 135 -1.27 25.89 -2.63
C GLN A 135 -2.72 26.34 -2.87
N THR A 136 -3.05 26.85 -4.05
CA THR A 136 -4.41 27.34 -4.37
C THR A 136 -5.42 26.20 -4.34
N GLN A 137 -5.08 25.07 -4.96
CA GLN A 137 -5.93 23.88 -4.93
C GLN A 137 -6.07 23.33 -3.51
N MET A 138 -4.99 23.36 -2.71
CA MET A 138 -5.07 22.90 -1.34
C MET A 138 -5.93 23.78 -0.44
N LEU A 139 -5.93 25.09 -0.66
CA LEU A 139 -6.84 26.01 0.03
C LEU A 139 -8.30 25.79 -0.38
N ALA A 140 -8.55 25.52 -1.66
CA ALA A 140 -9.89 25.17 -2.15
C ALA A 140 -10.40 23.86 -1.52
N ASP A 141 -9.60 22.79 -1.54
CA ASP A 141 -9.93 21.51 -0.91
C ASP A 141 -10.26 21.69 0.60
N LEU A 142 -9.53 22.58 1.30
CA LEU A 142 -9.79 22.88 2.71
C LEU A 142 -11.14 23.60 2.92
N GLY A 143 -11.49 24.54 2.05
CA GLY A 143 -12.78 25.24 2.10
C GLY A 143 -13.96 24.33 1.81
N GLU A 144 -13.78 23.32 0.95
CA GLU A 144 -14.80 22.29 0.70
C GLU A 144 -14.93 21.32 1.88
N LEU A 145 -13.82 20.94 2.49
CA LEU A 145 -13.80 19.98 3.60
C LEU A 145 -14.31 20.57 4.92
N ILE A 146 -14.06 21.87 5.15
CA ILE A 146 -14.33 22.54 6.42
C ILE A 146 -15.24 23.74 6.14
N PRO A 147 -16.55 23.63 6.42
CA PRO A 147 -17.47 24.75 6.25
C PRO A 147 -17.06 25.96 7.10
N ASP A 148 -17.28 27.18 6.60
CA ASP A 148 -17.01 28.41 7.36
C ASP A 148 -17.78 28.47 8.69
N SER A 149 -18.91 27.78 8.78
CA SER A 149 -19.72 27.65 10.00
C SER A 149 -19.24 26.56 10.97
N ALA A 150 -18.14 25.88 10.68
CA ALA A 150 -17.61 24.82 11.53
C ALA A 150 -17.23 25.35 12.91
N ASP A 151 -17.60 24.62 13.95
CA ASP A 151 -17.10 24.91 15.29
C ASP A 151 -15.59 24.64 15.41
N PHE A 152 -14.99 25.08 16.51
CA PHE A 152 -13.56 24.92 16.73
C PHE A 152 -13.08 23.45 16.72
N PHE A 153 -13.93 22.52 17.16
CA PHE A 153 -13.58 21.10 17.20
C PHE A 153 -13.58 20.48 15.80
N ALA A 154 -14.62 20.77 15.01
CA ALA A 154 -14.75 20.37 13.62
C ALA A 154 -13.62 20.95 12.76
N LEU A 155 -13.32 22.25 12.92
CA LEU A 155 -12.17 22.90 12.28
C LEU A 155 -10.86 22.17 12.59
N LYS A 156 -10.57 21.93 13.87
CA LYS A 156 -9.34 21.24 14.30
C LYS A 156 -9.26 19.81 13.78
N SER A 157 -10.38 19.09 13.76
CA SER A 157 -10.44 17.74 13.21
C SER A 157 -10.21 17.73 11.70
N GLY A 158 -10.90 18.61 10.97
CA GLY A 158 -10.76 18.76 9.51
C GLY A 158 -9.33 19.09 9.10
N LEU A 159 -8.70 20.06 9.78
CA LEU A 159 -7.30 20.45 9.50
C LEU A 159 -6.33 19.28 9.71
N ARG A 160 -6.50 18.48 10.78
CA ARG A 160 -5.65 17.31 11.03
C ARG A 160 -5.84 16.22 9.99
N SER A 161 -7.10 15.93 9.63
CA SER A 161 -7.42 14.94 8.60
C SER A 161 -6.86 15.35 7.24
N TYR A 162 -7.03 16.62 6.86
CA TYR A 162 -6.49 17.14 5.62
C TYR A 162 -4.95 17.09 5.61
N LYS A 163 -4.31 17.54 6.68
CA LYS A 163 -2.85 17.46 6.82
C LYS A 163 -2.34 16.04 6.68
N ALA A 164 -2.99 15.06 7.31
CA ALA A 164 -2.60 13.66 7.20
C ALA A 164 -2.75 13.13 5.76
N ALA A 165 -3.84 13.50 5.07
CA ALA A 165 -4.04 13.13 3.67
C ALA A 165 -2.97 13.75 2.74
N GLN A 166 -2.57 15.00 2.98
CA GLN A 166 -1.51 15.63 2.18
C GLN A 166 -0.13 15.06 2.46
N ILE A 167 0.23 14.81 3.74
CA ILE A 167 1.47 14.11 4.10
C ILE A 167 1.54 12.75 3.39
N LEU A 168 0.42 12.02 3.39
CA LEU A 168 0.33 10.75 2.71
C LEU A 168 0.52 10.90 1.20
N ARG A 169 -0.20 11.82 0.55
CA ARG A 169 -0.09 12.07 -0.90
C ARG A 169 1.33 12.44 -1.30
N ILE A 170 1.89 13.48 -0.67
CA ILE A 170 3.22 14.01 -0.99
C ILE A 170 4.29 12.94 -0.75
N GLY A 171 4.29 12.31 0.43
CA GLY A 171 5.25 11.28 0.78
C GLY A 171 5.15 10.04 -0.12
N SER A 172 3.94 9.63 -0.51
CA SER A 172 3.76 8.51 -1.43
C SER A 172 4.26 8.84 -2.84
N ARG A 173 4.04 10.05 -3.33
CA ARG A 173 4.57 10.49 -4.64
C ARG A 173 6.09 10.53 -4.67
N ASP A 174 6.70 11.05 -3.61
CA ASP A 174 8.15 11.08 -3.42
C ASP A 174 8.74 9.66 -3.43
N LEU A 175 8.20 8.75 -2.62
CA LEU A 175 8.63 7.34 -2.57
C LEU A 175 8.47 6.61 -3.91
N CYS A 176 7.40 6.89 -4.65
CA CYS A 176 7.15 6.26 -5.94
C CYS A 176 7.93 6.91 -7.10
N GLY A 177 8.79 7.91 -6.83
CA GLY A 177 9.53 8.63 -7.86
C GLY A 177 8.64 9.37 -8.86
N SER A 178 7.38 9.61 -8.51
CA SER A 178 6.36 10.23 -9.36
C SER A 178 6.36 11.76 -9.25
N ALA A 179 7.22 12.32 -8.40
CA ALA A 179 7.48 13.73 -8.24
C ALA A 179 8.99 13.95 -8.18
N SER A 180 9.48 15.05 -8.76
CA SER A 180 10.86 15.45 -8.50
C SER A 180 11.00 16.00 -7.08
N LEU A 181 12.18 15.92 -6.47
CA LEU A 181 12.41 16.51 -5.13
C LEU A 181 12.03 18.01 -5.09
N VAL A 182 12.24 18.73 -6.19
CA VAL A 182 11.87 20.14 -6.32
C VAL A 182 10.35 20.31 -6.27
N GLU A 183 9.60 19.47 -7.00
CA GLU A 183 8.14 19.47 -7.01
C GLU A 183 7.57 19.12 -5.62
N VAL A 184 8.16 18.14 -4.92
CA VAL A 184 7.77 17.76 -3.55
C VAL A 184 7.94 18.91 -2.56
N MET A 185 8.97 19.74 -2.74
CA MET A 185 9.23 20.90 -1.86
C MET A 185 8.34 22.12 -2.17
N GLU A 186 7.76 22.19 -3.36
CA GLU A 186 6.86 23.28 -3.79
C GLU A 186 5.39 23.02 -3.42
N GLU A 187 5.03 21.77 -3.13
CA GLU A 187 3.72 21.35 -2.61
C GLU A 187 3.56 21.57 -1.10
#